data_AF-A0A7D9E6V7-F1
#
_entry.id   AF-A0A7D9E6V7-F1
#
_cell.length_a   1.000
_cell.length_b   1.000
_cell.length_c   1.000
_cell.angle_alpha   90.00
_cell.angle_beta   90.00
_cell.angle_gamma   90.00
#
_symmetry.space_group_name_H-M   'P 1'
#
loop_
_entity.id
_entity.type
_entity.pdbx_description
1 polymer ?
#
loop_
_entity_poly.entity_id
_entity_poly.type
_entity_poly.pdbx_seq_one_letter_code
_entity_poly.pdbx_strand_id
1 'polypeptide(L)'
;KARQSGLFGIVYHDGLPTYLSSDLETIQRRAMRIIYPTESYEDALLLSGLTSLFLRRQQITNKVFLNIMNDDAHKLHELLPAKNNISLNLRKKSKFNNPRVKTNRYRNSFIISNSIKA
;
A
#
# COMPACT_ATOMS: atom_id res chain seq x y z
N LYS A 1 -2.19 31.10 4.26
CA LYS A 1 -0.76 30.72 4.19
C LYS A 1 -0.47 29.80 5.38
N ALA A 2 -0.52 28.48 5.17
CA ALA A 2 -0.09 27.49 6.16
C ALA A 2 0.58 26.35 5.40
N ARG A 3 1.90 26.46 5.24
CA ARG A 3 2.74 25.36 4.79
C ARG A 3 2.84 24.41 5.99
N GLN A 4 2.08 23.32 5.98
CA GLN A 4 2.34 22.20 6.88
C GLN A 4 3.67 21.57 6.46
N SER A 5 4.70 21.96 7.19
CA SER A 5 6.02 21.37 7.16
C SER A 5 5.94 19.92 7.66
N GLY A 6 6.35 19.00 6.79
CA GLY A 6 7.27 17.91 7.16
C GLY A 6 6.83 16.96 8.27
N LEU A 7 5.84 16.12 8.00
CA LEU A 7 5.98 14.71 8.31
C LEU A 7 5.97 13.99 6.96
N PHE A 8 7.15 13.65 6.44
CA PHE A 8 7.29 12.63 5.40
C PHE A 8 6.91 11.29 6.06
N GLY A 9 5.64 11.14 6.41
CA GLY A 9 5.08 9.88 6.86
C GLY A 9 5.22 8.89 5.72
N ILE A 10 5.44 7.63 6.06
CA ILE A 10 5.46 6.53 5.10
C ILE A 10 4.13 6.59 4.33
N VAL A 11 4.18 6.98 3.05
CA VAL A 11 2.99 7.04 2.21
C VAL A 11 2.73 5.63 1.69
N TYR A 12 1.81 4.94 2.36
CA TYR A 12 1.36 3.63 1.94
C TYR A 12 0.61 3.68 0.62
N HIS A 13 0.69 2.59 -0.14
CA HIS A 13 0.13 2.54 -1.48
C HIS A 13 -1.35 2.94 -1.53
N ASP A 14 -2.16 2.36 -0.64
CA ASP A 14 -3.61 2.58 -0.66
C ASP A 14 -4.01 4.02 -0.29
N GLY A 15 -3.20 4.68 0.54
CA GLY A 15 -3.47 6.05 0.98
C GLY A 15 -3.14 7.11 -0.09
N LEU A 16 -2.51 6.71 -1.19
CA LEU A 16 -2.06 7.61 -2.25
C LEU A 16 -3.15 7.75 -3.33
N PRO A 17 -3.62 8.97 -3.64
CA PRO A 17 -4.46 9.23 -4.80
C PRO A 17 -3.82 8.75 -6.11
N THR A 18 -4.66 8.34 -7.06
CA THR A 18 -4.22 7.81 -8.36
C THR A 18 -3.32 8.77 -9.13
N TYR A 19 -3.64 10.08 -9.14
CA TYR A 19 -2.83 11.09 -9.83
C TYR A 19 -1.41 11.17 -9.26
N LEU A 20 -1.24 11.19 -7.94
CA LEU A 20 0.10 11.18 -7.32
C LEU A 20 0.82 9.85 -7.56
N SER A 21 0.10 8.73 -7.58
CA SER A 21 0.69 7.43 -7.93
C SER A 21 1.25 7.44 -9.35
N SER A 22 0.52 8.03 -10.29
CA SER A 22 0.95 8.21 -11.68
C SER A 22 2.14 9.17 -11.77
N ASP A 23 2.09 10.32 -11.08
CA ASP A 23 3.20 11.29 -11.05
C ASP A 23 4.49 10.64 -10.53
N LEU A 24 4.41 9.84 -9.47
CA LEU A 24 5.57 9.09 -8.98
C LEU A 24 6.06 8.05 -9.99
N GLU A 25 5.16 7.39 -10.73
CA GLU A 25 5.56 6.46 -11.80
C GLU A 25 6.27 7.19 -12.94
N THR A 26 5.90 8.44 -13.25
CA THR A 26 6.59 9.24 -14.28
C THR A 26 8.05 9.51 -13.93
N ILE A 27 8.38 9.64 -12.63
CA ILE A 27 9.77 9.80 -12.16
C ILE A 27 10.58 8.55 -12.50
N GLN A 28 10.04 7.36 -12.22
CA GLN A 28 10.70 6.09 -12.59
C GLN A 28 10.83 5.97 -14.11
N ARG A 29 9.77 6.29 -14.88
CA ARG A 29 9.83 6.27 -16.36
C ARG A 29 10.92 7.20 -16.89
N ARG A 30 11.05 8.39 -16.32
CA ARG A 30 12.09 9.35 -16.72
C ARG A 30 13.49 8.84 -16.38
N ALA A 31 13.68 8.24 -15.20
CA ALA A 31 14.94 7.63 -14.83
C ALA A 31 15.32 6.48 -15.78
N MET A 32 14.37 5.59 -16.10
CA MET A 32 14.58 4.50 -17.04
C MET A 32 14.96 5.02 -18.43
N ARG A 33 14.32 6.08 -18.92
CA ARG A 33 14.65 6.68 -20.22
C ARG A 33 16.04 7.33 -20.28
N ILE A 34 16.59 7.78 -19.14
CA ILE A 34 17.95 8.31 -19.07
C ILE A 34 18.98 7.17 -19.08
N ILE A 35 18.70 6.09 -18.35
CA ILE A 35 19.61 4.95 -18.20
C ILE A 35 19.59 4.04 -19.45
N TYR A 36 18.41 3.83 -20.02
CA TYR A 36 18.16 2.99 -21.20
C TYR A 36 17.43 3.82 -22.29
N PRO A 37 18.15 4.64 -23.06
CA PRO A 37 17.53 5.58 -24.00
C PRO A 37 16.82 4.94 -25.19
N THR A 38 17.27 3.74 -25.59
CA THR A 38 16.76 2.99 -26.75
C THR A 38 15.62 2.04 -26.42
N GLU A 39 15.49 1.68 -25.14
CA GLU A 39 14.60 0.64 -24.69
C GLU A 39 13.21 1.20 -24.35
N SER A 40 12.19 0.35 -24.51
CA SER A 40 10.87 0.68 -23.98
C SER A 40 10.90 0.71 -22.44
N TYR A 41 9.88 1.30 -21.82
CA TYR A 41 9.83 1.32 -20.35
C TYR A 41 9.81 -0.09 -19.77
N GLU A 42 9.04 -1.01 -20.35
CA GLU A 42 8.91 -2.38 -19.85
C GLU A 42 10.21 -3.15 -20.02
N ASP A 43 10.92 -2.95 -21.14
CA ASP A 43 12.23 -3.58 -21.38
C ASP A 43 13.30 -3.01 -20.44
N ALA A 44 13.30 -1.70 -20.21
CA ALA A 44 14.18 -1.05 -19.25
C ALA A 44 13.94 -1.55 -17.81
N LEU A 45 12.67 -1.83 -17.43
CA LEU A 45 12.36 -2.48 -16.16
C LEU A 45 12.95 -3.89 -16.09
N LEU A 46 12.77 -4.69 -17.13
CA LEU A 46 13.31 -6.05 -17.20
C LEU A 46 14.84 -6.04 -17.11
N LEU A 47 15.52 -5.19 -17.88
CA LEU A 47 16.98 -5.07 -17.91
C LEU A 47 17.55 -4.57 -16.57
N SER A 48 16.82 -3.70 -15.87
CA SER A 48 17.23 -3.23 -14.53
C SER A 48 16.87 -4.20 -13.41
N GLY A 49 16.15 -5.29 -13.70
CA GLY A 49 15.62 -6.20 -12.68
C GLY A 49 14.57 -5.56 -11.77
N LEU A 50 13.93 -4.48 -12.23
CA LEU A 50 12.93 -3.74 -11.47
C LEU A 50 11.52 -4.06 -11.96
N THR A 51 10.55 -3.80 -11.10
CA THR A 51 9.13 -3.75 -11.47
C THR A 51 8.63 -2.31 -11.37
N SER A 52 7.40 -2.07 -11.83
CA SER A 52 6.75 -0.76 -11.71
C SER A 52 6.77 -0.25 -10.27
N LEU A 53 6.86 1.07 -10.09
CA LEU A 53 6.91 1.66 -8.76
C LEU A 53 5.65 1.31 -7.98
N PHE A 54 4.52 1.29 -8.67
CA PHE A 54 3.24 0.82 -8.17
C PHE A 54 3.35 -0.56 -7.48
N LEU A 55 3.83 -1.57 -8.20
CA LEU A 55 3.89 -2.94 -7.68
C LEU A 55 4.83 -3.03 -6.48
N ARG A 56 5.99 -2.37 -6.54
CA ARG A 56 6.95 -2.36 -5.42
C ARG A 56 6.34 -1.72 -4.17
N ARG A 57 5.64 -0.59 -4.29
CA ARG A 57 4.94 0.04 -3.14
C ARG A 57 3.85 -0.86 -2.58
N GLN A 58 3.10 -1.55 -3.44
CA GLN A 58 2.07 -2.49 -2.99
C GLN A 58 2.69 -3.67 -2.23
N GLN A 59 3.78 -4.25 -2.73
CA GLN A 59 4.50 -5.34 -2.07
C GLN A 59 5.03 -4.93 -0.69
N ILE A 60 5.64 -3.73 -0.59
CA ILE A 60 6.11 -3.20 0.70
C ILE A 60 4.94 -3.01 1.67
N THR A 61 3.83 -2.42 1.19
CA THR A 61 2.63 -2.20 2.01
C THR A 61 2.09 -3.52 2.55
N ASN A 62 1.96 -4.54 1.71
CA ASN A 62 1.51 -5.87 2.10
C ASN A 62 2.47 -6.53 3.10
N LYS A 63 3.78 -6.46 2.83
CA LYS A 63 4.82 -7.03 3.72
C LYS A 63 4.76 -6.41 5.11
N VAL A 64 4.67 -5.07 5.20
CA VAL A 64 4.56 -4.37 6.48
C VAL A 64 3.28 -4.78 7.21
N PHE A 65 2.14 -4.87 6.52
CA PHE A 65 0.89 -5.27 7.15
C PHE A 65 0.94 -6.71 7.70
N LEU A 66 1.50 -7.65 6.94
CA LEU A 66 1.69 -9.02 7.39
C LEU A 66 2.61 -9.11 8.62
N ASN A 67 3.68 -8.32 8.65
CA ASN A 67 4.56 -8.25 9.82
C ASN A 67 3.80 -7.76 11.07
N ILE A 68 2.96 -6.72 10.93
CA ILE A 68 2.12 -6.22 12.03
C ILE A 68 1.13 -7.29 12.50
N MET A 69 0.55 -8.06 11.57
CA MET A 69 -0.41 -9.12 11.90
C MET A 69 0.21 -10.30 12.64
N ASN A 70 1.44 -10.66 12.30
CA ASN A 70 2.13 -11.85 12.82
C ASN A 70 2.91 -11.58 14.11
N ASP A 71 3.17 -10.32 14.42
CA ASP A 71 3.88 -9.89 15.63
C ASP A 71 2.92 -9.14 16.56
N ASP A 72 2.45 -9.83 17.60
CA ASP A 72 1.56 -9.25 18.62
C ASP A 72 2.27 -8.16 19.45
N ALA A 73 3.61 -8.13 19.49
CA ALA A 73 4.39 -7.09 20.16
C ALA A 73 4.70 -5.88 19.26
N HIS A 74 4.25 -5.92 18.00
CA HIS A 74 4.48 -4.81 17.07
C HIS A 74 3.76 -3.55 17.54
N LYS A 75 4.44 -2.39 17.53
CA LYS A 75 3.90 -1.09 17.99
C LYS A 75 2.60 -0.64 17.31
N LEU A 76 2.31 -1.18 16.15
CA LEU A 76 1.10 -0.88 15.35
C LEU A 76 0.04 -1.98 15.44
N HIS A 77 0.27 -3.05 16.20
CA HIS A 77 -0.65 -4.17 16.34
C HIS A 77 -1.99 -3.71 16.94
N GLU A 78 -1.94 -2.82 17.93
CA GLU A 78 -3.13 -2.24 18.57
C GLU A 78 -4.03 -1.45 17.62
N LEU A 79 -3.50 -1.01 16.46
CA LEU A 79 -4.30 -0.32 15.45
C LEU A 79 -5.14 -1.28 14.61
N LEU A 80 -4.84 -2.58 14.61
CA LEU A 80 -5.59 -3.57 13.84
C LEU A 80 -7.03 -3.67 14.36
N PRO A 81 -8.02 -3.84 13.47
CA PRO A 81 -9.38 -4.13 13.90
C PRO A 81 -9.43 -5.47 14.65
N ALA A 82 -10.47 -5.66 15.47
CA ALA A 82 -10.64 -6.91 16.22
C ALA A 82 -10.68 -8.12 15.27
N LYS A 83 -9.97 -9.21 15.64
CA LYS A 83 -10.00 -10.47 14.89
C LYS A 83 -11.41 -11.06 14.90
N ASN A 84 -11.81 -11.63 13.76
CA ASN A 84 -13.11 -12.29 13.62
C ASN A 84 -13.00 -13.75 14.08
N ASN A 85 -13.45 -14.03 15.30
CA ASN A 85 -13.41 -15.36 15.92
C ASN A 85 -14.70 -16.18 15.74
N ILE A 86 -15.52 -15.88 14.72
CA ILE A 86 -16.76 -16.64 14.46
C ILE A 86 -16.43 -18.10 14.10
N SER A 87 -17.07 -19.05 14.78
CA SER A 87 -16.91 -20.50 14.56
C SER A 87 -17.67 -21.04 13.34
N LEU A 88 -18.65 -20.27 12.83
CA LEU A 88 -19.47 -20.63 11.68
C LEU A 88 -18.70 -20.52 10.35
N ASN A 89 -18.99 -21.43 9.42
CA ASN A 89 -18.46 -21.40 8.07
C ASN A 89 -19.34 -20.54 7.17
N LEU A 90 -19.05 -19.23 7.15
CA LEU A 90 -19.69 -18.29 6.23
C LEU A 90 -19.07 -18.39 4.82
N ARG A 91 -19.89 -18.19 3.78
CA ARG A 91 -19.43 -18.16 2.37
C ARG A 91 -18.28 -17.17 2.15
N LYS A 92 -18.26 -16.05 2.90
CA LYS A 92 -17.18 -15.07 2.92
C LYS A 92 -16.84 -14.71 4.35
N LYS A 93 -15.85 -15.38 4.93
CA LYS A 93 -15.32 -15.07 6.26
C LYS A 93 -14.20 -14.03 6.14
N SER A 94 -14.37 -12.86 6.76
CA SER A 94 -13.29 -11.88 6.89
C SER A 94 -12.38 -12.25 8.06
N LYS A 95 -11.09 -11.95 7.99
CA LYS A 95 -10.16 -12.11 9.12
C LYS A 95 -10.43 -11.12 10.26
N PHE A 96 -10.95 -9.95 9.91
CA PHE A 96 -11.17 -8.83 10.81
C PHE A 96 -12.63 -8.40 10.85
N ASN A 97 -13.08 -7.92 12.02
CA ASN A 97 -14.34 -7.23 12.23
C ASN A 97 -14.17 -5.75 11.85
N ASN A 98 -14.11 -5.48 10.55
CA ASN A 98 -13.86 -4.14 10.04
C ASN A 98 -15.04 -3.20 10.31
N PRO A 99 -14.79 -1.95 10.76
CA PRO A 99 -15.86 -0.98 10.98
C PRO A 99 -16.53 -0.57 9.66
N ARG A 100 -17.78 -0.10 9.74
CA ARG A 100 -18.46 0.45 8.57
C ARG A 100 -17.80 1.76 8.14
N VAL A 101 -17.20 1.76 6.95
CA VAL A 101 -16.51 2.91 6.39
C VAL A 101 -17.45 3.78 5.57
N LYS A 102 -17.46 5.10 5.82
CA LYS A 102 -18.29 6.08 5.10
C LYS A 102 -17.56 6.89 4.03
N THR A 103 -16.23 6.95 4.09
CA THR A 103 -15.42 7.80 3.19
C THR A 103 -14.31 7.00 2.52
N ASN A 104 -14.01 7.32 1.26
CA ASN A 104 -12.90 6.72 0.54
C ASN A 104 -11.57 6.98 1.24
N ARG A 105 -11.38 8.16 1.82
CA ARG A 105 -10.17 8.50 2.59
C ARG A 105 -9.92 7.53 3.74
N TYR A 106 -10.94 7.19 4.52
CA TYR A 106 -10.80 6.22 5.61
C TYR A 106 -10.65 4.80 5.08
N ARG A 107 -11.39 4.43 4.02
CA ARG A 107 -11.33 3.10 3.39
C ARG A 107 -9.93 2.78 2.87
N ASN A 108 -9.29 3.80 2.34
CA ASN A 108 -7.98 3.74 1.72
C ASN A 108 -6.84 3.98 2.72
N SER A 109 -7.15 4.21 4.00
CA SER A 109 -6.13 4.29 5.03
C SER A 109 -5.45 2.93 5.21
N PHE A 110 -4.16 2.94 5.52
CA PHE A 110 -3.30 1.75 5.54
C PHE A 110 -3.89 0.56 6.31
N ILE A 111 -4.41 0.78 7.51
CA ILE A 111 -4.95 -0.32 8.32
C ILE A 111 -6.22 -0.90 7.70
N ILE A 112 -7.17 -0.04 7.35
CA ILE A 112 -8.49 -0.46 6.88
C ILE A 112 -8.42 -1.08 5.49
N SER A 113 -7.63 -0.50 4.58
CA SER A 113 -7.50 -1.02 3.23
C SER A 113 -6.90 -2.42 3.24
N ASN A 114 -5.87 -2.65 4.06
CA ASN A 114 -5.21 -3.94 4.14
C ASN A 114 -6.01 -4.95 4.98
N SER A 115 -6.74 -4.53 6.02
CA SER A 115 -7.62 -5.42 6.79
C SER A 115 -8.85 -5.90 6.00
N ILE A 116 -9.27 -5.16 4.97
CA ILE A 116 -10.33 -5.58 4.04
C ILE A 116 -9.79 -6.58 3.01
N LYS A 117 -8.51 -6.46 2.62
CA LYS A 117 -7.85 -7.34 1.64
C LYS A 117 -7.35 -8.67 2.23
N ALA A 118 -7.02 -8.66 3.53
CA ALA A 118 -6.44 -9.79 4.25
C ALA A 118 -7.41 -10.96 4.44
#